data_AF-A0A353ME72-F1
#
_entry.id   AF-A0A353ME72-F1
#
_cell.length_a   1.000
_cell.length_b   1.000
_cell.length_c   1.000
_cell.angle_alpha   90.00
_cell.angle_beta   90.00
_cell.angle_gamma   90.00
#
_symmetry.space_group_name_H-M   'P 1'
#
loop_
_entity.id
_entity.type
_entity.pdbx_description
1 polymer ?
#
loop_
_entity_poly.entity_id
_entity_poly.type
_entity_poly.pdbx_seq_one_letter_code
_entity_poly.pdbx_strand_id
1 'polypeptide(L)' 'MRSATSPFAKELLHEIKATPEEYLPALLEIVRGFRHGILLKPAEESIRQGMKEALAGETLPISELWKGIDAH' A
#
# COMPACT_ATOMS: atom_id res chain seq x y z
N MET A 1 16.79 9.63 -17.54
CA MET A 1 17.88 9.19 -16.64
C MET A 1 17.74 7.68 -16.46
N ARG A 2 18.71 6.87 -16.89
CA ARG A 2 18.68 5.42 -16.64
C ARG A 2 19.03 5.21 -15.17
N SER A 3 18.05 4.91 -14.32
CA SER A 3 18.33 4.49 -12.95
C SER A 3 19.23 3.25 -13.00
N ALA A 4 20.40 3.32 -12.39
CA ALA A 4 21.22 2.14 -12.17
C ALA A 4 20.35 1.13 -11.41
N THR A 5 20.11 -0.03 -12.02
CA THR A 5 19.37 -1.11 -11.36
C THR A 5 20.08 -1.42 -10.05
N SER A 6 19.38 -1.16 -8.94
CA SER A 6 19.84 -1.48 -7.59
C SER A 6 20.38 -2.92 -7.55
N PRO A 7 21.48 -3.21 -6.83
CA PRO A 7 21.99 -4.58 -6.70
C PRO A 7 20.88 -5.57 -6.28
N PHE A 8 19.98 -5.15 -5.38
CA PHE A 8 18.81 -5.92 -4.97
C PHE A 8 17.83 -6.23 -6.11
N ALA A 9 17.64 -5.29 -7.04
CA ALA A 9 16.75 -5.52 -8.18
C ALA A 9 17.35 -6.50 -9.20
N LYS A 10 18.68 -6.61 -9.27
CA LYS A 10 19.35 -7.61 -10.11
C LYS A 10 19.20 -9.01 -9.53
N GLU A 11 19.39 -9.15 -8.22
CA GLU A 11 19.18 -10.42 -7.51
C GLU A 11 17.72 -10.87 -7.61
N LEU A 12 16.76 -9.98 -7.39
CA LEU A 12 15.33 -10.29 -7.53
C LEU A 12 14.99 -10.82 -8.93
N LEU A 13 15.58 -10.23 -9.98
CA LEU A 13 15.38 -10.69 -11.36
C LEU A 13 16.00 -12.07 -11.59
N HIS A 14 17.12 -12.37 -10.94
CA HIS A 14 17.75 -13.68 -11.02
C HIS A 14 16.84 -14.77 -10.41
N GLU A 15 16.31 -14.52 -9.21
CA GLU A 15 15.39 -15.44 -8.52
C GLU A 15 14.12 -15.68 -9.34
N ILE A 16 13.53 -14.62 -9.93
CA ILE A 16 12.35 -14.75 -10.79
C ILE A 16 12.65 -15.62 -12.02
N LYS A 17 13.83 -15.49 -12.62
CA LYS A 17 14.24 -16.31 -13.78
C LYS A 17 14.53 -17.76 -13.42
N ALA A 18 14.96 -18.03 -12.19
CA ALA A 18 15.23 -19.37 -11.69
C ALA A 18 13.94 -20.09 -11.22
N THR A 19 12.84 -19.37 -11.05
CA THR A 19 11.55 -19.93 -10.61
C THR A 19 10.90 -20.71 -11.76
N PRO A 20 10.44 -21.96 -11.53
CA PRO A 20 9.70 -22.72 -12.53
C PRO A 20 8.40 -22.02 -12.96
N GLU A 21 8.04 -22.14 -14.23
CA GLU A 21 6.92 -21.41 -14.83
C GLU A 21 5.59 -21.65 -14.12
N GLU A 22 5.36 -22.86 -13.60
CA GLU A 22 4.14 -23.22 -12.89
C GLU A 22 3.93 -22.42 -11.58
N TYR A 23 4.99 -21.85 -11.00
CA TYR A 23 4.94 -21.05 -9.78
C TYR A 23 4.99 -19.54 -10.03
N LEU A 24 5.30 -19.10 -11.26
CA LEU A 24 5.35 -17.67 -11.60
C LEU A 24 4.03 -16.92 -11.31
N PRO A 25 2.83 -17.49 -11.55
CA PRO A 25 1.58 -16.81 -11.20
C PRO A 25 1.46 -16.53 -9.69
N ALA A 26 1.83 -17.50 -8.84
CA ALA A 26 1.79 -17.33 -7.39
C ALA A 26 2.81 -16.28 -6.92
N LEU A 27 4.03 -16.31 -7.48
CA LEU A 27 5.06 -15.30 -7.20
C LEU A 27 4.62 -13.89 -7.60
N LEU A 28 3.94 -13.75 -8.74
CA LEU A 28 3.42 -12.48 -9.21
C LEU A 28 2.38 -11.90 -8.24
N GLU A 29 1.49 -12.73 -7.68
CA GLU A 29 0.51 -12.30 -6.68
C GLU A 29 1.18 -11.84 -5.39
N ILE A 30 2.24 -12.51 -4.93
CA ILE A 30 3.01 -12.08 -3.75
C ILE A 30 3.62 -10.70 -4.00
N VAL A 31 4.27 -10.48 -5.15
CA VAL A 31 4.89 -9.20 -5.50
C VAL A 31 3.84 -8.09 -5.60
N ARG A 32 2.67 -8.39 -6.21
CA ARG A 32 1.54 -7.47 -6.27
C ARG A 32 1.02 -7.12 -4.87
N GLY A 33 0.83 -8.12 -4.00
CA GLY A 33 0.38 -7.92 -2.63
C GLY A 33 1.35 -7.05 -1.84
N PHE A 34 2.64 -7.33 -1.92
CA PHE A 34 3.70 -6.53 -1.31
C PHE A 34 3.68 -5.07 -1.79
N ARG A 35 3.58 -4.85 -3.10
CA ARG A 35 3.50 -3.50 -3.67
C ARG A 35 2.26 -2.75 -3.19
N HIS A 36 1.09 -3.41 -3.17
CA HIS A 36 -0.13 -2.79 -2.65
C HIS A 36 0.00 -2.49 -1.16
N GLY A 37 0.60 -3.38 -0.37
CA GLY A 37 0.84 -3.18 1.06
C GLY A 37 1.75 -1.97 1.36
N ILE A 38 2.74 -1.70 0.51
CA ILE A 38 3.57 -0.49 0.62
C ILE A 38 2.81 0.77 0.19
N LEU A 39 1.94 0.67 -0.82
CA LEU A 39 1.20 1.81 -1.39
C LEU A 39 -0.01 2.23 -0.55
N LEU A 40 -0.57 1.32 0.25
CA LEU A 40 -1.45 1.71 1.33
C LEU A 40 -0.59 2.55 2.28
N LYS A 41 -0.96 3.83 2.50
CA LYS A 41 -0.43 4.59 3.64
C LYS A 41 -0.47 3.64 4.83
N PRO A 42 0.64 3.45 5.57
CA PRO A 42 0.60 2.59 6.73
C PRO A 42 -0.63 3.00 7.52
N ALA A 43 -1.58 2.08 7.73
CA ALA A 43 -2.78 2.42 8.47
C ALA A 43 -2.40 3.09 9.81
N GLU A 44 -1.24 2.72 10.35
CA GLU A 44 -0.53 3.39 11.42
C GLU A 44 -0.34 4.90 11.25
N GLU A 45 0.10 5.40 10.10
CA GLU A 45 0.26 6.84 9.83
C GLU A 45 -1.10 7.54 9.81
N SER A 46 -2.08 6.93 9.14
CA SER A 46 -3.45 7.46 9.09
C SER A 46 -4.12 7.47 10.46
N ILE A 47 -3.91 6.42 11.27
CA ILE A 47 -4.41 6.32 12.64
C ILE A 47 -3.68 7.30 13.55
N ARG A 48 -2.36 7.43 13.43
CA ARG A 48 -1.55 8.37 14.21
C ARG A 48 -2.00 9.81 13.95
N GLN A 49 -2.19 10.15 12.68
CA GLN A 49 -2.69 11.46 12.29
C GLN A 49 -4.13 11.67 12.79
N GLY A 50 -5.03 10.70 12.58
CA GLY A 50 -6.40 10.78 13.07
C GLY A 50 -6.50 10.88 14.59
N MET A 51 -5.64 10.19 15.34
CA MET A 51 -5.54 10.33 16.80
C MET A 51 -5.07 11.72 17.22
N LYS A 52 -4.08 12.27 16.53
CA LYS A 52 -3.59 13.63 16.79
C LYS A 52 -4.68 14.68 16.55
N GLU A 53 -5.41 14.57 15.45
CA GLU A 53 -6.53 15.44 15.09
C GLU A 53 -7.67 15.32 16.13
N ALA A 54 -8.00 14.10 16.55
CA ALA A 54 -9.01 13.86 17.57
C ALA A 54 -8.65 14.51 18.93
N LEU A 55 -7.39 14.37 19.36
CA LEU A 55 -6.90 14.99 20.60
C LEU A 55 -6.82 16.52 20.51
N ALA A 56 -6.56 17.07 19.33
CA ALA A 56 -6.56 18.51 19.07
C ALA A 56 -7.97 19.11 18.91
N GLY A 57 -9.02 18.28 18.88
CA GLY A 57 -10.39 18.71 18.63
C GLY A 57 -10.68 19.04 17.16
N GLU A 58 -9.77 18.70 16.25
CA GLU A 58 -9.89 18.85 14.79
C GLU A 58 -10.80 17.75 14.22
N THR A 59 -12.04 17.71 14.70
CA THR A 59 -13.03 16.70 14.37
C THR A 59 -14.22 17.33 13.66
N LEU A 60 -14.88 16.55 12.81
CA LEU A 60 -16.15 16.93 12.20
C LEU A 60 -17.30 16.25 12.98
N PRO A 61 -18.44 16.92 13.15
CA PRO A 61 -19.59 16.32 13.80
C PRO A 61 -20.12 15.15 12.99
N ILE A 62 -20.66 14.14 13.67
CA ILE A 62 -21.14 12.90 13.02
C ILE A 62 -22.25 13.15 11.98
N SER A 63 -23.00 14.25 12.13
CA SER A 63 -24.02 14.69 11.17
C SER A 63 -23.44 15.04 9.80
N GLU A 64 -22.17 15.42 9.73
CA GLU A 64 -21.48 15.75 8.47
C GLU A 64 -20.87 14.52 7.79
N LEU A 65 -20.79 13.36 8.47
CA LEU A 65 -20.14 12.14 7.96
C LEU A 65 -20.76 11.63 6.64
N TRP A 66 -22.08 11.75 6.51
CA TRP A 66 -22.84 11.23 5.37
C TRP A 66 -23.22 12.31 4.35
N LYS A 67 -22.73 13.55 4.54
CA LYS A 67 -23.11 14.67 3.69
C LYS A 67 -22.55 14.46 2.28
N GLY A 68 -23.45 14.33 1.30
CA GLY A 68 -23.09 14.07 -0.10
C GLY A 68 -22.92 12.60 -0.46
N ILE A 69 -23.20 11.68 0.47
CA ILE A 69 -23.41 10.26 0.17
C ILE A 69 -24.93 10.05 0.09
N ASP A 70 -25.48 10.07 -1.11
CA ASP A 70 -26.87 9.68 -1.33
C ASP A 70 -26.99 8.17 -1.09
N ALA A 71 -27.48 7.79 0.09
CA ALA A 71 -27.93 6.43 0.36
C ALA A 71 -29.31 6.24 -0.30
N HIS A 72 -29.31 5.93 -1.60
CA HIS A 72 -30.49 5.47 -2.34
C HIS A 72 -30.49 3.95 -2.49
#